data_AF-A0A2N5ZC99-F1
#
_entry.id   AF-A0A2N5ZC99-F1
#
_cell.length_a   1.000
_cell.length_b   1.000
_cell.length_c   1.000
_cell.angle_alpha   90.00
_cell.angle_beta   90.00
_cell.angle_gamma   90.00
#
_symmetry.space_group_name_H-M   'P 1'
#
loop_
_entity.id
_entity.type
_entity.pdbx_description
1 polymer ?
#
loop_
_entity_poly.entity_id
_entity_poly.type
_entity_poly.pdbx_seq_one_letter_code
_entity_poly.pdbx_strand_id
1 'polypeptide(L)'
;MEWIDYVLIAGVGLMAGFINVLAASGSMLAMAMLIFLGYPANVANATNRVAIVLQNLVAVGNFSKQKMISFKTTWQIALAALLGAILGAFVAIEINERYLHYTIASLLIFMFLLLIFKPSAWIKGKAPDAKGLKMHWQIIIFFIIGAYGGFIQAGVGLFLLAGLVLGVGYDLVKANAAKVFIVLIYTPLALLMFVFEGLVDWEAGLILAAGNMTGAFFASKYAKRTGANFIRYLLMVVLIGSALKMFGVFDYLFG
;
A
#
# COMPACT_ATOMS: atom_id res chain seq x y z
N MET A 1 8.35 -18.99 -15.55
CA MET A 1 7.22 -19.19 -14.63
C MET A 1 6.41 -20.37 -15.14
N GLU A 2 5.94 -21.23 -14.24
CA GLU A 2 4.97 -22.28 -14.55
C GLU A 2 3.57 -21.66 -14.64
N TRP A 3 2.62 -22.28 -15.35
CA TRP A 3 1.25 -21.73 -15.50
C TRP A 3 0.56 -21.43 -14.17
N ILE A 4 0.90 -22.20 -13.12
CA ILE A 4 0.38 -22.02 -11.76
C ILE A 4 0.84 -20.68 -11.14
N ASP A 5 2.05 -20.22 -11.45
CA ASP A 5 2.59 -18.95 -10.95
C ASP A 5 1.76 -17.77 -11.49
N TYR A 6 1.37 -17.81 -12.77
CA TYR A 6 0.52 -16.79 -13.37
C TYR A 6 -0.83 -16.67 -12.65
N VAL A 7 -1.46 -17.82 -12.36
CA VAL A 7 -2.74 -17.87 -11.65
C VAL A 7 -2.60 -17.35 -10.22
N LEU A 8 -1.53 -17.74 -9.52
CA LEU A 8 -1.24 -17.28 -8.17
C LEU A 8 -0.99 -15.77 -8.12
N ILE A 9 -0.14 -15.25 -9.01
CA ILE A 9 0.18 -13.82 -9.11
C ILE A 9 -1.09 -13.01 -9.39
N ALA A 10 -1.92 -13.45 -10.34
CA ALA A 10 -3.16 -12.77 -10.68
C ALA A 10 -4.17 -12.80 -9.52
N GLY A 11 -4.35 -13.95 -8.87
CA GLY A 11 -5.27 -14.12 -7.73
C GLY A 11 -4.85 -13.31 -6.50
N VAL A 12 -3.56 -13.35 -6.16
CA VAL A 12 -2.97 -12.52 -5.10
C VAL A 12 -3.06 -11.05 -5.46
N GLY A 13 -2.83 -10.69 -6.74
CA GLY A 13 -3.03 -9.34 -7.25
C GLY A 13 -4.46 -8.84 -7.04
N LEU A 14 -5.47 -9.66 -7.34
CA LEU A 14 -6.88 -9.32 -7.10
C LEU A 14 -7.14 -8.99 -5.64
N MET A 15 -6.70 -9.85 -4.72
CA MET A 15 -6.84 -9.61 -3.29
C MET A 15 -6.09 -8.34 -2.88
N ALA A 16 -4.80 -8.23 -3.24
CA ALA A 16 -3.97 -7.07 -2.93
C ALA A 16 -4.62 -5.77 -3.39
N GLY A 17 -5.20 -5.74 -4.58
CA GLY A 17 -5.83 -4.56 -5.17
C GLY A 17 -7.07 -4.13 -4.40
N PHE A 18 -7.90 -5.12 -4.06
CA PHE A 18 -9.08 -4.89 -3.25
C PHE A 18 -8.72 -4.32 -1.87
N ILE A 19 -7.70 -4.91 -1.23
CA ILE A 19 -7.24 -4.53 0.11
C ILE A 19 -6.56 -3.18 0.10
N ASN A 20 -5.69 -2.88 -0.86
CA ASN A 20 -5.00 -1.60 -0.93
C ASN A 20 -5.96 -0.43 -1.16
N VAL A 21 -7.07 -0.65 -1.87
CA VAL A 21 -8.08 0.40 -2.07
C VAL A 21 -8.88 0.63 -0.80
N LEU A 22 -9.45 -0.43 -0.20
CA LEU A 22 -10.27 -0.29 1.01
C LEU A 22 -9.45 0.02 2.26
N ALA A 23 -8.21 -0.44 2.28
CA ALA A 23 -7.35 -0.47 3.44
C ALA A 23 -5.89 -0.20 3.04
N ALA A 24 -4.89 -0.85 3.63
CA ALA A 24 -3.51 -0.36 3.54
C ALA A 24 -2.39 -1.38 3.31
N SER A 25 -2.69 -2.68 3.31
CA SER A 25 -1.66 -3.72 3.44
C SER A 25 -1.62 -4.74 2.29
N GLY A 26 -2.34 -4.51 1.19
CA GLY A 26 -2.36 -5.42 0.04
C GLY A 26 -0.98 -5.59 -0.61
N SER A 27 -0.16 -4.53 -0.63
CA SER A 27 1.23 -4.61 -1.11
C SER A 27 2.09 -5.63 -0.35
N MET A 28 1.83 -5.83 0.96
CA MET A 28 2.57 -6.83 1.74
C MET A 28 2.29 -8.24 1.25
N LEU A 29 1.02 -8.54 0.96
CA LEU A 29 0.59 -9.82 0.40
C LEU A 29 1.19 -10.06 -0.99
N ALA A 30 1.18 -9.05 -1.85
CA ALA A 30 1.80 -9.13 -3.17
C ALA A 30 3.32 -9.37 -3.10
N MET A 31 4.05 -8.60 -2.28
CA MET A 31 5.50 -8.77 -2.13
C MET A 31 5.87 -10.08 -1.45
N ALA A 32 5.14 -10.51 -0.42
CA ALA A 32 5.38 -11.80 0.23
C ALA A 32 5.20 -12.95 -0.75
N MET A 33 4.22 -12.87 -1.66
CA MET A 33 4.03 -13.86 -2.72
C MET A 33 5.18 -13.84 -3.72
N LEU A 34 5.63 -12.67 -4.18
CA LEU A 34 6.78 -12.59 -5.10
C LEU A 34 8.04 -13.17 -4.44
N ILE A 35 8.33 -12.80 -3.19
CA ILE A 35 9.47 -13.37 -2.45
C ILE A 35 9.33 -14.89 -2.29
N PHE A 36 8.12 -15.39 -2.04
CA PHE A 36 7.85 -16.82 -2.00
C PHE A 36 8.11 -17.53 -3.33
N LEU A 37 7.86 -16.86 -4.46
CA LEU A 37 8.21 -17.36 -5.80
C LEU A 37 9.71 -17.20 -6.13
N GLY A 38 10.55 -16.80 -5.17
CA GLY A 38 12.00 -16.71 -5.32
C GLY A 38 12.52 -15.34 -5.75
N TYR A 39 11.66 -14.32 -5.84
CA TYR A 39 12.11 -12.97 -6.17
C TYR A 39 12.91 -12.33 -5.02
N PRO A 40 14.07 -11.71 -5.30
CA PRO A 40 14.77 -10.85 -4.35
C PRO A 40 13.86 -9.75 -3.77
N ALA A 41 14.11 -9.32 -2.54
CA ALA A 41 13.20 -8.39 -1.85
C ALA A 41 13.14 -6.99 -2.51
N ASN A 42 14.27 -6.51 -3.05
CA ASN A 42 14.33 -5.29 -3.86
C ASN A 42 13.52 -5.43 -5.16
N VAL A 43 13.64 -6.56 -5.87
CA VAL A 43 12.90 -6.85 -7.10
C VAL A 43 11.41 -6.99 -6.83
N ALA A 44 11.01 -7.66 -5.74
CA ALA A 44 9.61 -7.75 -5.34
C ALA A 44 9.01 -6.36 -5.01
N ASN A 45 9.76 -5.51 -4.28
CA ASN A 45 9.35 -4.14 -3.97
C ASN A 45 9.19 -3.29 -5.24
N ALA A 46 10.15 -3.39 -6.17
CA ALA A 46 10.11 -2.71 -7.46
C ALA A 46 8.94 -3.19 -8.34
N THR A 47 8.83 -4.50 -8.55
CA THR A 47 7.81 -5.16 -9.38
C THR A 47 6.39 -4.85 -8.91
N ASN A 48 6.15 -4.87 -7.59
CA ASN A 48 4.85 -4.51 -7.01
C ASN A 48 4.42 -3.07 -7.37
N ARG A 49 5.36 -2.13 -7.61
CA ARG A 49 5.01 -0.74 -7.95
C ARG A 49 4.30 -0.63 -9.29
N VAL A 50 4.58 -1.51 -10.25
CA VAL A 50 3.84 -1.57 -11.53
C VAL A 50 2.35 -1.76 -11.26
N ALA A 51 2.03 -2.74 -10.43
CA ALA A 51 0.66 -3.03 -10.04
C ALA A 51 0.03 -1.89 -9.25
N ILE A 52 0.77 -1.27 -8.32
CA ILE A 52 0.27 -0.14 -7.52
C ILE A 52 -0.08 1.08 -8.38
N VAL A 53 0.72 1.42 -9.39
CA VAL A 53 0.41 2.54 -10.30
C VAL A 53 -0.92 2.28 -11.00
N LEU A 54 -1.05 1.13 -11.65
CA LEU A 54 -2.23 0.76 -12.43
C LEU A 54 -3.48 0.60 -11.55
N GLN A 55 -3.33 0.00 -10.37
CA GLN A 55 -4.38 -0.10 -9.36
C GLN A 55 -4.92 1.27 -8.95
N ASN A 56 -4.03 2.21 -8.61
CA ASN A 56 -4.44 3.52 -8.14
C ASN A 56 -5.00 4.40 -9.26
N LEU A 57 -4.59 4.20 -10.52
CA LEU A 57 -5.28 4.81 -11.67
C LEU A 57 -6.76 4.41 -11.70
N VAL A 58 -7.07 3.12 -11.56
CA VAL A 58 -8.45 2.62 -11.52
C VAL A 58 -9.22 3.18 -10.31
N ALA A 59 -8.61 3.10 -9.12
CA ALA A 59 -9.25 3.55 -7.88
C ALA A 59 -9.54 5.05 -7.89
N VAL A 60 -8.54 5.87 -8.27
CA VAL A 60 -8.69 7.32 -8.39
C VAL A 60 -9.76 7.65 -9.42
N GLY A 61 -9.78 7.00 -10.58
CA GLY A 61 -10.84 7.20 -11.58
C GLY A 61 -12.25 6.99 -11.02
N ASN A 62 -12.45 5.90 -10.26
CA ASN A 62 -13.74 5.60 -9.63
C ASN A 62 -14.08 6.56 -8.48
N PHE A 63 -13.13 6.89 -7.61
CA PHE A 63 -13.34 7.84 -6.51
C PHE A 63 -13.62 9.26 -7.01
N SER A 64 -12.99 9.65 -8.13
CA SER A 64 -13.19 10.95 -8.77
C SER A 64 -14.61 11.10 -9.32
N LYS A 65 -15.09 10.08 -10.07
CA LYS A 65 -16.49 10.02 -10.56
C LYS A 65 -17.50 10.12 -9.42
N GLN A 66 -17.14 9.61 -8.25
CA GLN A 66 -17.96 9.61 -7.04
C GLN A 66 -17.81 10.88 -6.18
N LYS A 67 -17.00 11.87 -6.62
CA LYS A 67 -16.67 13.13 -5.93
C LYS A 67 -16.08 12.94 -4.53
N MET A 68 -15.31 11.86 -4.32
CA MET A 68 -14.72 11.54 -3.02
C MET A 68 -13.33 12.15 -2.77
N ILE A 69 -12.69 12.70 -3.81
CA ILE A 69 -11.34 13.28 -3.70
C ILE A 69 -11.43 14.80 -3.73
N SER A 70 -10.94 15.44 -2.67
CA SER A 70 -10.72 16.89 -2.64
C SER A 70 -9.36 17.22 -3.23
N PHE A 71 -9.27 17.27 -4.57
CA PHE A 71 -8.01 17.41 -5.31
C PHE A 71 -7.16 18.61 -4.87
N LYS A 72 -7.76 19.79 -4.73
CA LYS A 72 -7.04 21.02 -4.38
C LYS A 72 -6.28 20.89 -3.06
N THR A 73 -6.91 20.31 -2.03
CA THR A 73 -6.29 20.11 -0.71
C THR A 73 -5.31 18.94 -0.72
N THR A 74 -5.66 17.85 -1.40
CA THR A 74 -4.85 16.62 -1.41
C THR A 74 -3.57 16.80 -2.24
N TRP A 75 -3.58 17.67 -3.25
CA TRP A 75 -2.42 17.91 -4.11
C TRP A 75 -1.20 18.43 -3.37
N GLN A 76 -1.37 19.33 -2.40
CA GLN A 76 -0.25 19.94 -1.66
C GLN A 76 0.50 18.90 -0.83
N ILE A 77 -0.23 18.02 -0.14
CA ILE A 77 0.35 16.91 0.63
C ILE A 77 0.87 15.79 -0.28
N ALA A 78 0.27 15.58 -1.46
CA ALA A 78 0.77 14.64 -2.46
C ALA A 78 2.13 15.06 -3.02
N LEU A 79 2.35 16.38 -3.25
CA LEU A 79 3.66 16.90 -3.65
C LEU A 79 4.73 16.71 -2.58
N ALA A 80 4.38 16.93 -1.30
CA ALA A 80 5.29 16.64 -0.20
C ALA A 80 5.68 15.15 -0.17
N ALA A 81 4.70 14.26 -0.31
CA ALA A 81 4.93 12.82 -0.38
C ALA A 81 5.73 12.41 -1.62
N LEU A 82 5.54 13.08 -2.76
CA LEU A 82 6.32 12.87 -3.97
C LEU A 82 7.81 13.13 -3.74
N LEU A 83 8.15 14.29 -3.19
CA LEU A 83 9.54 14.66 -2.90
C LEU A 83 10.18 13.69 -1.89
N GLY A 84 9.42 13.32 -0.85
CA GLY A 84 9.84 12.29 0.08
C GLY A 84 10.12 10.98 -0.64
N ALA A 85 9.19 10.52 -1.49
CA ALA A 85 9.30 9.23 -2.16
C ALA A 85 10.48 9.14 -3.13
N ILE A 86 10.88 10.24 -3.76
CA ILE A 86 12.12 10.28 -4.55
C ILE A 86 13.33 9.98 -3.66
N LEU A 87 13.43 10.66 -2.51
CA LEU A 87 14.50 10.41 -1.54
C LEU A 87 14.46 8.97 -1.01
N GLY A 88 13.27 8.48 -0.68
CA GLY A 88 13.08 7.11 -0.22
C GLY A 88 13.50 6.06 -1.25
N ALA A 89 13.09 6.24 -2.51
CA ALA A 89 13.42 5.34 -3.59
C ALA A 89 14.93 5.33 -3.87
N PHE A 90 15.57 6.51 -3.85
CA PHE A 90 17.02 6.62 -3.93
C PHE A 90 17.71 5.78 -2.84
N VAL A 91 17.29 5.93 -1.59
CA VAL A 91 17.86 5.14 -0.47
C VAL A 91 17.60 3.64 -0.64
N ALA A 92 16.44 3.23 -1.16
CA ALA A 92 16.12 1.82 -1.37
C ALA A 92 16.92 1.16 -2.51
N ILE A 93 17.39 1.95 -3.47
CA ILE A 93 18.25 1.49 -4.56
C ILE A 93 19.70 1.34 -4.07
N GLU A 94 20.19 2.34 -3.32
CA GLU A 94 21.59 2.39 -2.84
C GLU A 94 21.87 1.43 -1.67
N ILE A 95 20.85 1.08 -0.89
CA ILE A 95 21.03 0.20 0.26
C ILE A 95 21.36 -1.24 -0.17
N ASN A 96 22.28 -1.89 0.54
CA ASN A 96 22.58 -3.29 0.29
C ASN A 96 21.32 -4.17 0.45
N GLU A 97 21.13 -5.09 -0.48
CA GLU A 97 19.97 -5.99 -0.55
C GLU A 97 19.68 -6.70 0.79
N ARG A 98 20.72 -7.12 1.50
CA ARG A 98 20.59 -7.80 2.81
C ARG A 98 19.94 -6.91 3.86
N TYR A 99 20.31 -5.62 3.91
CA TYR A 99 19.70 -4.68 4.86
C TYR A 99 18.28 -4.33 4.45
N LEU A 100 17.98 -4.20 3.15
CA LEU A 100 16.62 -4.00 2.69
C LEU A 100 15.73 -5.19 3.03
N HIS A 101 16.23 -6.41 2.81
CA HIS A 101 15.55 -7.65 3.17
C HIS A 101 15.22 -7.68 4.67
N TYR A 102 16.19 -7.44 5.56
CA TYR A 102 15.93 -7.39 6.99
C TYR A 102 14.98 -6.25 7.38
N THR A 103 15.04 -5.11 6.70
CA THR A 103 14.14 -3.98 6.97
C THR A 103 12.70 -4.32 6.60
N ILE A 104 12.46 -4.89 5.41
CA ILE A 104 11.15 -5.36 4.96
C ILE A 104 10.63 -6.44 5.91
N ALA A 105 11.46 -7.45 6.24
CA ALA A 105 11.09 -8.52 7.16
C ALA A 105 10.74 -7.97 8.56
N SER A 106 11.55 -7.08 9.11
CA SER A 106 11.32 -6.47 10.43
C SER A 106 10.04 -5.61 10.45
N LEU A 107 9.77 -4.86 9.37
CA LEU A 107 8.53 -4.10 9.23
C LEU A 107 7.30 -5.01 9.18
N LEU A 108 7.37 -6.11 8.43
CA LEU A 108 6.31 -7.10 8.38
C LEU A 108 6.04 -7.71 9.76
N ILE A 109 7.10 -8.04 10.52
CA ILE A 109 6.99 -8.56 11.90
C ILE A 109 6.45 -7.50 12.86
N PHE A 110 6.97 -6.28 12.85
CA PHE A 110 6.51 -5.19 13.72
C PHE A 110 5.03 -4.88 13.49
N MET A 111 4.61 -4.83 12.23
CA MET A 111 3.21 -4.65 11.86
C MET A 111 2.37 -5.81 12.39
N PHE A 112 2.82 -7.05 12.22
CA PHE A 112 2.15 -8.22 12.81
C PHE A 112 1.97 -8.11 14.33
N LEU A 113 3.00 -7.74 15.08
CA LEU A 113 2.94 -7.59 16.53
C LEU A 113 1.98 -6.46 16.96
N LEU A 114 2.04 -5.29 16.32
CA LEU A 114 1.10 -4.20 16.59
C LEU A 114 -0.36 -4.64 16.42
N LEU A 115 -0.62 -5.55 15.49
CA LEU A 115 -1.96 -6.02 15.16
C LEU A 115 -2.51 -7.01 16.18
N ILE A 116 -1.68 -7.89 16.74
CA ILE A 116 -2.07 -8.80 17.81
C ILE A 116 -2.32 -8.02 19.10
N PHE A 117 -1.42 -7.12 19.46
CA PHE A 117 -1.44 -6.52 20.80
C PHE A 117 -2.27 -5.24 20.89
N LYS A 118 -2.52 -4.53 19.77
CA LYS A 118 -3.31 -3.28 19.75
C LYS A 118 -4.23 -3.19 18.52
N PRO A 119 -5.18 -4.12 18.33
CA PRO A 119 -6.10 -4.10 17.19
C PRO A 119 -6.92 -2.81 17.13
N SER A 120 -7.20 -2.18 18.29
CA SER A 120 -7.98 -0.94 18.43
C SER A 120 -7.21 0.35 18.19
N ALA A 121 -5.87 0.33 18.08
CA ALA A 121 -5.07 1.54 17.87
C ALA A 121 -5.35 2.22 16.52
N TRP A 122 -5.90 1.46 15.57
CA TRP A 122 -6.19 1.88 14.20
C TRP A 122 -7.64 2.35 13.98
N ILE A 123 -8.45 2.36 15.06
CA ILE A 123 -9.92 2.20 14.97
C ILE A 123 -10.71 3.40 15.47
N LYS A 124 -10.11 4.34 16.20
CA LYS A 124 -10.81 5.57 16.56
C LYS A 124 -10.68 6.60 15.46
N GLY A 125 -11.61 6.54 14.49
CA GLY A 125 -11.90 7.70 13.66
C GLY A 125 -12.25 8.87 14.59
N LYS A 126 -11.51 9.98 14.49
CA LYS A 126 -11.89 11.20 15.21
C LYS A 126 -13.27 11.67 14.73
N ALA A 127 -14.01 12.30 15.64
CA ALA A 127 -15.29 12.93 15.35
C ALA A 127 -15.16 13.91 14.17
N PRO A 128 -16.26 14.19 13.42
CA PRO A 128 -16.28 15.00 12.20
C PRO A 128 -15.68 16.43 12.29
N ASP A 129 -15.33 16.90 13.50
CA ASP A 129 -14.94 18.28 13.80
C ASP A 129 -13.52 18.45 14.37
N ALA A 130 -12.67 17.42 14.26
CA ALA A 130 -11.27 17.57 14.68
C ALA A 130 -10.53 18.55 13.74
N LYS A 131 -10.16 19.74 14.24
CA LYS A 131 -9.28 20.66 13.52
C LYS A 131 -7.97 19.93 13.18
N GLY A 132 -7.68 19.82 11.89
CA GLY A 132 -6.43 19.28 11.39
C GLY A 132 -5.23 20.11 11.86
N LEU A 133 -4.04 19.51 11.78
CA LEU A 133 -2.76 20.20 11.98
C LEU A 133 -2.61 21.35 10.99
N LYS A 134 -1.74 22.32 11.33
CA LYS A 134 -1.37 23.38 10.40
C LYS A 134 -0.68 22.79 9.15
N MET A 135 -0.83 23.46 8.01
CA MET A 135 -0.33 22.97 6.71
C MET A 135 1.16 22.59 6.72
N HIS A 136 2.03 23.38 7.37
CA HIS A 136 3.47 23.05 7.44
C HIS A 136 3.74 21.71 8.14
N TRP A 137 2.98 21.36 9.19
CA TRP A 137 3.11 20.05 9.83
C TRP A 137 2.60 18.92 8.95
N GLN A 138 1.51 19.17 8.20
CA GLN A 138 1.02 18.20 7.21
C GLN A 138 2.12 17.94 6.16
N ILE A 139 2.74 18.98 5.59
CA ILE A 139 3.82 18.85 4.61
C ILE A 139 4.97 18.00 5.15
N ILE A 140 5.46 18.28 6.36
CA ILE A 140 6.55 17.50 6.99
C ILE A 140 6.14 16.03 7.16
N ILE A 141 4.94 15.78 7.68
CA ILE A 141 4.44 14.41 7.91
C ILE A 141 4.33 13.66 6.57
N PHE A 142 3.71 14.26 5.56
CA PHE A 142 3.52 13.59 4.26
C PHE A 142 4.84 13.44 3.49
N PHE A 143 5.81 14.33 3.68
CA PHE A 143 7.17 14.12 3.18
C PHE A 143 7.81 12.88 3.81
N ILE A 144 7.74 12.72 5.13
CA ILE A 144 8.29 11.54 5.83
C ILE A 144 7.57 10.25 5.39
N ILE A 145 6.24 10.30 5.31
CA ILE A 145 5.44 9.15 4.83
C ILE A 145 5.79 8.83 3.37
N GLY A 146 5.98 9.85 2.55
CA GLY A 146 6.45 9.73 1.18
C GLY A 146 7.81 9.04 1.11
N ALA A 147 8.78 9.48 1.92
CA ALA A 147 10.09 8.85 2.01
C ALA A 147 10.00 7.38 2.40
N TYR A 148 9.14 7.03 3.36
CA TYR A 148 8.83 5.64 3.65
C TYR A 148 8.24 4.91 2.43
N GLY A 149 7.23 5.48 1.77
CA GLY A 149 6.56 4.87 0.61
C GLY A 149 7.44 4.71 -0.63
N GLY A 150 8.40 5.61 -0.83
CA GLY A 150 9.44 5.52 -1.85
C GLY A 150 10.48 4.46 -1.53
N PHE A 151 10.84 4.33 -0.25
CA PHE A 151 11.75 3.30 0.22
C PHE A 151 11.12 1.91 0.10
N ILE A 152 10.00 1.70 0.80
CA ILE A 152 9.24 0.45 0.82
C ILE A 152 7.76 0.74 0.59
N GLN A 153 7.17 0.12 -0.43
CA GLN A 153 5.74 0.31 -0.74
C GLN A 153 4.81 -0.46 0.23
N ALA A 154 5.35 -1.38 1.03
CA ALA A 154 4.61 -2.18 2.02
C ALA A 154 4.01 -1.27 3.10
N GLY A 155 2.73 -1.44 3.44
CA GLY A 155 2.15 -0.80 4.63
C GLY A 155 2.03 0.73 4.60
N VAL A 156 2.52 1.42 3.57
CA VAL A 156 2.47 2.90 3.46
C VAL A 156 1.05 3.46 3.59
N GLY A 157 0.04 2.71 3.14
CA GLY A 157 -1.36 3.09 3.28
C GLY A 157 -1.78 3.34 4.73
N LEU A 158 -1.16 2.66 5.70
CA LEU A 158 -1.49 2.79 7.12
C LEU A 158 -1.04 4.15 7.64
N PHE A 159 0.19 4.53 7.30
CA PHE A 159 0.74 5.84 7.65
C PHE A 159 -0.01 6.96 6.95
N LEU A 160 -0.35 6.80 5.67
CA LEU A 160 -1.18 7.76 4.94
C LEU A 160 -2.56 7.92 5.57
N LEU A 161 -3.25 6.83 5.94
CA LEU A 161 -4.53 6.91 6.62
C LEU A 161 -4.42 7.59 7.99
N ALA A 162 -3.39 7.27 8.77
CA ALA A 162 -3.14 7.93 10.05
C ALA A 162 -2.89 9.43 9.86
N GLY A 163 -2.04 9.82 8.90
CA GLY A 163 -1.76 11.22 8.58
C GLY A 163 -2.99 11.98 8.08
N LEU A 164 -3.84 11.36 7.26
CA LEU A 164 -5.05 11.96 6.75
C LEU A 164 -6.14 12.11 7.83
N VAL A 165 -6.33 11.11 8.68
CA VAL A 165 -7.36 11.15 9.74
C VAL A 165 -6.91 12.03 10.91
N LEU A 166 -5.69 11.82 11.41
CA LEU A 166 -5.19 12.51 12.61
C LEU A 166 -4.57 13.87 12.29
N GLY A 167 -3.91 13.98 11.14
CA GLY A 167 -3.19 15.17 10.71
C GLY A 167 -4.03 16.13 9.87
N VAL A 168 -4.79 15.63 8.89
CA VAL A 168 -5.63 16.48 8.03
C VAL A 168 -7.05 16.64 8.58
N GLY A 169 -7.56 15.66 9.33
CA GLY A 169 -8.93 15.67 9.88
C GLY A 169 -9.97 15.07 8.93
N TYR A 170 -9.56 14.22 7.98
CA TYR A 170 -10.50 13.53 7.10
C TYR A 170 -11.22 12.40 7.84
N ASP A 171 -12.50 12.19 7.50
CA ASP A 171 -13.15 10.92 7.81
C ASP A 171 -12.45 9.77 7.05
N LEU A 172 -12.66 8.52 7.50
CA LEU A 172 -11.95 7.36 6.96
C LEU A 172 -12.23 7.13 5.46
N VAL A 173 -13.42 7.50 4.98
CA VAL A 173 -13.81 7.32 3.59
C VAL A 173 -13.06 8.31 2.69
N LYS A 174 -13.07 9.60 3.06
CA LYS A 174 -12.28 10.64 2.38
C LYS A 174 -10.79 10.38 2.49
N ALA A 175 -10.31 9.92 3.65
CA ALA A 175 -8.91 9.54 3.84
C ALA A 175 -8.50 8.40 2.88
N ASN A 176 -9.33 7.36 2.71
CA ASN A 176 -9.04 6.30 1.75
C ASN A 176 -8.96 6.80 0.30
N ALA A 177 -9.88 7.67 -0.11
CA ALA A 177 -9.88 8.27 -1.45
C ALA A 177 -8.64 9.17 -1.67
N ALA A 178 -8.27 9.99 -0.69
CA ALA A 178 -7.08 10.82 -0.75
C ALA A 178 -5.78 10.01 -0.72
N LYS A 179 -5.72 8.94 0.07
CA LYS A 179 -4.59 8.00 0.13
C LYS A 179 -4.26 7.44 -1.25
N VAL A 180 -5.24 6.87 -1.97
CA VAL A 180 -4.98 6.29 -3.29
C VAL A 180 -4.52 7.34 -4.30
N PHE A 181 -5.02 8.57 -4.19
CA PHE A 181 -4.54 9.68 -5.01
C PHE A 181 -3.08 10.04 -4.71
N ILE A 182 -2.71 10.19 -3.44
CA ILE A 182 -1.33 10.47 -3.03
C ILE A 182 -0.38 9.38 -3.55
N VAL A 183 -0.78 8.10 -3.40
CA VAL A 183 0.00 6.96 -3.90
C VAL A 183 0.13 7.01 -5.43
N LEU A 184 -0.93 7.36 -6.16
CA LEU A 184 -0.87 7.54 -7.61
C LEU A 184 0.12 8.64 -8.02
N ILE A 185 0.25 9.70 -7.24
CA ILE A 185 1.16 10.80 -7.59
C ILE A 185 2.61 10.41 -7.42
N TYR A 186 2.97 9.77 -6.29
CA TYR A 186 4.39 9.49 -6.03
C TYR A 186 4.91 8.18 -6.62
N THR A 187 4.07 7.15 -6.73
CA THR A 187 4.53 5.81 -7.12
C THR A 187 5.12 5.76 -8.54
N PRO A 188 4.58 6.46 -9.55
CA PRO A 188 5.17 6.47 -10.90
C PRO A 188 6.63 6.95 -10.91
N LEU A 189 6.95 8.02 -10.16
CA LEU A 189 8.33 8.50 -10.11
C LEU A 189 9.26 7.54 -9.35
N ALA A 190 8.79 6.98 -8.23
CA ALA A 190 9.55 5.94 -7.55
C ALA A 190 9.77 4.72 -8.48
N LEU A 191 8.73 4.25 -9.16
CA LEU A 191 8.81 3.16 -10.12
C LEU A 191 9.83 3.44 -11.22
N LEU A 192 9.83 4.64 -11.81
CA LEU A 192 10.80 5.01 -12.84
C LEU A 192 12.25 4.85 -12.36
N MET A 193 12.54 5.21 -11.11
CA MET A 193 13.89 5.00 -10.54
C MET A 193 14.24 3.51 -10.48
N PHE A 194 13.34 2.64 -10.01
CA PHE A 194 13.57 1.18 -10.00
C PHE A 194 13.65 0.57 -11.41
N VAL A 195 12.97 1.17 -12.40
CA VAL A 195 13.06 0.76 -13.81
C VAL A 195 14.45 1.06 -14.37
N PHE A 196 15.02 2.24 -14.08
CA PHE A 196 16.37 2.58 -14.54
C PHE A 196 17.46 1.68 -13.97
N GLU A 197 17.24 1.14 -12.77
CA GLU A 197 18.13 0.16 -12.13
C GLU A 197 17.88 -1.30 -12.59
N GLY A 198 16.92 -1.53 -13.50
CA GLY A 198 16.62 -2.88 -13.99
C GLY A 198 16.03 -3.82 -12.92
N LEU A 199 15.46 -3.27 -11.84
CA LEU A 199 14.93 -4.06 -10.71
C LEU A 199 13.48 -4.53 -10.91
N VAL A 200 12.85 -4.22 -12.04
CA VAL A 200 11.44 -4.52 -12.31
C VAL A 200 11.32 -5.76 -13.19
N ASP A 201 10.64 -6.80 -12.67
CA ASP A 201 10.14 -7.89 -13.50
C ASP A 201 8.81 -7.44 -14.13
N TRP A 202 8.83 -7.18 -15.43
CA TRP A 202 7.66 -6.68 -16.14
C TRP A 202 6.56 -7.74 -16.31
N GLU A 203 6.93 -9.00 -16.45
CA GLU A 203 5.97 -10.08 -16.67
C GLU A 203 5.14 -10.27 -15.40
N ALA A 204 5.79 -10.52 -14.27
CA ALA A 204 5.14 -10.65 -12.97
C ALA A 204 4.41 -9.35 -12.59
N GLY A 205 5.02 -8.18 -12.85
CA GLY A 205 4.45 -6.88 -12.54
C GLY A 205 3.13 -6.60 -13.27
N LEU A 206 3.03 -6.96 -14.55
CA LEU A 206 1.82 -6.76 -15.35
C LEU A 206 0.70 -7.75 -15.01
N ILE A 207 1.04 -9.03 -14.75
CA ILE A 207 0.06 -10.02 -14.29
C ILE A 207 -0.52 -9.59 -12.94
N LEU A 208 0.37 -9.20 -12.02
CA LEU A 208 -0.01 -8.67 -10.71
C LEU A 208 -0.88 -7.41 -10.85
N ALA A 209 -0.56 -6.54 -11.82
CA ALA A 209 -1.34 -5.35 -12.11
C ALA A 209 -2.76 -5.68 -12.61
N ALA A 210 -2.93 -6.65 -13.49
CA ALA A 210 -4.25 -7.05 -14.00
C ALA A 210 -5.17 -7.52 -12.86
N GLY A 211 -4.63 -8.34 -11.95
CA GLY A 211 -5.31 -8.70 -10.70
C GLY A 211 -5.64 -7.46 -9.86
N ASN A 212 -4.64 -6.64 -9.56
CA ASN A 212 -4.80 -5.46 -8.70
C ASN A 212 -5.83 -4.45 -9.24
N MET A 213 -5.83 -4.19 -10.54
CA MET A 213 -6.82 -3.33 -11.20
C MET A 213 -8.23 -3.86 -11.04
N THR A 214 -8.41 -5.18 -11.18
CA THR A 214 -9.70 -5.85 -11.02
C THR A 214 -10.20 -5.73 -9.57
N GLY A 215 -9.34 -6.04 -8.60
CA GLY A 215 -9.65 -5.88 -7.18
C GLY A 215 -9.96 -4.43 -6.82
N ALA A 216 -9.19 -3.48 -7.33
CA ALA A 216 -9.36 -2.05 -7.12
C ALA A 216 -10.67 -1.53 -7.71
N PHE A 217 -11.07 -2.01 -8.88
CA PHE A 217 -12.34 -1.64 -9.50
C PHE A 217 -13.51 -1.99 -8.59
N PHE A 218 -13.59 -3.23 -8.10
CA PHE A 218 -14.66 -3.66 -7.21
C PHE A 218 -14.62 -2.94 -5.87
N ALA A 219 -13.43 -2.84 -5.26
CA ALA A 219 -13.26 -2.13 -4.00
C ALA A 219 -13.71 -0.66 -4.07
N SER A 220 -13.24 0.09 -5.07
CA SER A 220 -13.56 1.52 -5.21
C SER A 220 -15.00 1.77 -5.65
N LYS A 221 -15.61 0.85 -6.43
CA LYS A 221 -17.02 0.94 -6.84
C LYS A 221 -17.97 0.74 -5.67
N TYR A 222 -17.64 -0.16 -4.74
CA TYR A 222 -18.50 -0.48 -3.60
C TYR A 222 -18.11 0.21 -2.29
N ALA A 223 -17.01 0.96 -2.25
CA ALA A 223 -16.49 1.64 -1.06
C ALA A 223 -17.53 2.45 -0.27
N LYS A 224 -18.51 3.10 -0.94
CA LYS A 224 -19.59 3.86 -0.27
C LYS A 224 -20.57 2.97 0.52
N ARG A 225 -20.77 1.73 0.08
CA ARG A 225 -21.65 0.75 0.74
C ARG A 225 -20.91 -0.06 1.80
N THR A 226 -19.59 -0.01 1.76
CA THR A 226 -18.71 -0.72 2.67
C THR A 226 -18.55 0.07 3.97
N GLY A 227 -19.26 -0.34 5.02
CA GLY A 227 -19.12 0.28 6.34
C GLY A 227 -17.70 0.18 6.90
N ALA A 228 -17.31 1.13 7.76
CA ALA A 228 -15.97 1.17 8.37
C ALA A 228 -15.58 -0.15 9.07
N ASN A 229 -16.56 -0.89 9.60
CA ASN A 229 -16.35 -2.20 10.21
C ASN A 229 -15.94 -3.29 9.22
N PHE A 230 -16.44 -3.28 7.97
CA PHE A 230 -16.02 -4.25 6.97
C PHE A 230 -14.56 -4.03 6.56
N ILE A 231 -14.17 -2.76 6.34
CA ILE A 231 -12.78 -2.38 6.07
C ILE A 231 -11.88 -2.87 7.21
N ARG A 232 -12.33 -2.69 8.46
CA ARG A 232 -11.66 -3.18 9.67
C ARG A 232 -11.51 -4.71 9.68
N TYR A 233 -12.56 -5.48 9.40
CA TYR A 233 -12.49 -6.95 9.37
C TYR A 233 -11.58 -7.46 8.26
N LEU A 234 -11.66 -6.86 7.08
CA LEU A 234 -10.81 -7.20 5.95
C LEU A 234 -9.32 -6.97 6.27
N LEU A 235 -8.99 -5.83 6.90
CA LEU A 235 -7.65 -5.58 7.41
C LEU A 235 -7.19 -6.72 8.33
N MET A 236 -8.01 -7.10 9.31
CA MET A 236 -7.64 -8.16 10.25
C MET A 236 -7.40 -9.50 9.56
N VAL A 237 -8.29 -9.93 8.65
CA VAL A 237 -8.16 -11.20 7.93
C VAL A 237 -6.88 -11.25 7.08
N VAL A 238 -6.61 -10.18 6.33
CA VAL A 238 -5.44 -10.11 5.45
C VAL A 238 -4.15 -10.14 6.25
N LEU A 239 -4.13 -9.39 7.34
CA LEU A 239 -2.97 -9.30 8.19
C LEU A 239 -2.69 -10.62 8.91
N ILE A 240 -3.73 -11.33 9.36
CA ILE A 240 -3.62 -12.68 9.92
C ILE A 240 -3.11 -13.66 8.86
N GLY A 241 -3.71 -13.68 7.66
CA GLY A 241 -3.30 -14.58 6.58
C GLY A 241 -1.86 -14.34 6.10
N SER A 242 -1.46 -13.07 5.98
CA SER A 242 -0.09 -12.70 5.59
C SER A 242 0.93 -13.13 6.65
N ALA A 243 0.58 -12.99 7.92
CA ALA A 243 1.43 -13.43 9.01
C ALA A 243 1.57 -14.95 9.12
N LEU A 244 0.46 -15.69 9.05
CA LEU A 244 0.47 -17.16 9.11
C LEU A 244 1.36 -17.77 8.00
N LYS A 245 1.34 -17.19 6.80
CA LYS A 245 2.21 -17.64 5.69
C LYS A 245 3.68 -17.28 5.91
N MET A 246 3.97 -16.10 6.46
CA MET A 246 5.35 -15.65 6.68
C MET A 246 6.07 -16.41 7.80
N PHE A 247 5.34 -16.96 8.77
CA PHE A 247 5.88 -17.79 9.84
C PHE A 247 5.88 -19.30 9.53
N GLY A 248 5.61 -19.71 8.29
CA GLY A 248 5.61 -21.12 7.89
C GLY A 248 4.51 -21.97 8.56
N VAL A 249 3.47 -21.33 9.13
CA VAL A 249 2.37 -22.05 9.79
C VAL A 249 1.57 -22.86 8.77
N PHE A 250 1.50 -22.40 7.53
CA PHE A 250 0.90 -23.18 6.44
C PHE A 250 1.71 -24.43 6.09
N ASP A 251 3.04 -24.37 6.20
CA ASP A 251 3.91 -25.54 5.97
C ASP A 251 3.76 -26.57 7.10
N TYR A 252 3.36 -26.13 8.30
CA TYR A 252 3.08 -27.00 9.46
C TYR A 252 1.66 -27.58 9.48
N LEU A 253 0.70 -26.91 8.83
CA LEU A 253 -0.73 -27.29 8.82
C LEU A 253 -1.15 -28.04 7.56
N PHE A 254 -0.44 -27.85 6.44
CA PHE A 254 -0.78 -28.40 5.13
C PHE A 254 0.40 -29.11 4.44
N GLY A 255 1.55 -29.24 5.12
CA GLY A 255 2.69 -30.05 4.70
C GLY A 255 2.61 -31.49 5.20
#